data_AF-A0A954CZH1-F1
#
_entry.id   AF-A0A954CZH1-F1
#
_cell.length_a   1.000
_cell.length_b   1.000
_cell.length_c   1.000
_cell.angle_alpha   90.00
_cell.angle_beta   90.00
_cell.angle_gamma   90.00
#
_symmetry.space_group_name_H-M   'P 1'
#
loop_
_entity.id
_entity.type
_entity.pdbx_description
1 polymer ?
#
loop_
_entity_poly.entity_id
_entity_poly.type
_entity_poly.pdbx_seq_one_letter_code
_entity_poly.pdbx_strand_id
1 'polypeptide(L)'
;MPEPSQPQSDVHSALRRVARRQHLRAFGAAAFRWTVASVIACAVYLFGARLSLWPDAAPSLLLWSIPAVALLLAWPTYKRPKPDLAARAADQHLATDDLFLTSTAGGRGIADDYGELVQASAARQAARLRPSEIAPLPFVPRLTIAALALLGLWVAHAFVPSFDPFGSGAERTLLAQQAQKLASEHKAVTERKKALVGPALEQRNSQKVGRALEEAVRSFQKLDRRAQEKNRERLKSQAAKLGAEWRAAKEKSPLSAGASASLQRLGDLATQQRQAAWERELSDGKVDSLRSELKQLHAMLQELAKSGNPEAADKLRRELQRRTKGLKDFLDSHAASQPLNETLSKMLNQLQALGVDKLAEKAKDALRESFELSDMELKALAQSMRDLKDLEAALRALQAAR
;
A
#
# COMPACT_ATOMS: atom_id res chain seq x y z
N MET A 1 17.68 48.93 69.33
CA MET A 1 18.49 47.72 69.57
C MET A 1 18.24 46.76 68.42
N PRO A 2 19.23 46.42 67.59
CA PRO A 2 19.05 45.49 66.48
C PRO A 2 19.18 44.03 66.96
N GLU A 3 18.29 43.17 66.48
CA GLU A 3 18.23 41.73 66.81
C GLU A 3 19.43 40.94 66.23
N PRO A 4 19.96 39.92 66.94
CA PRO A 4 21.15 39.15 66.55
C PRO A 4 20.92 37.94 65.61
N SER A 5 19.89 37.94 64.75
CA SER A 5 19.48 36.75 63.97
C SER A 5 20.14 36.57 62.58
N GLN A 6 21.06 37.44 62.17
CA GLN A 6 21.61 37.49 60.80
C GLN A 6 22.72 36.47 60.41
N PRO A 7 23.61 35.95 61.28
CA PRO A 7 24.75 35.16 60.83
C PRO A 7 24.39 33.74 60.35
N GLN A 8 23.30 33.16 60.89
CA GLN A 8 22.85 31.81 60.51
C GLN A 8 22.24 31.79 59.09
N SER A 9 21.52 32.85 58.69
CA SER A 9 20.87 32.91 57.37
C SER A 9 21.87 32.94 56.23
N ASP A 10 23.02 33.60 56.42
CA ASP A 10 24.03 33.79 55.39
C ASP A 10 24.77 32.48 55.07
N VAL A 11 25.18 31.74 56.10
CA VAL A 11 25.83 30.42 55.99
C VAL A 11 24.89 29.42 55.31
N HIS A 12 23.63 29.34 55.75
CA HIS A 12 22.65 28.47 55.11
C HIS A 12 22.37 28.86 53.65
N SER A 13 22.34 30.15 53.32
CA SER A 13 22.14 30.59 51.94
C SER A 13 23.31 30.21 51.03
N ALA A 14 24.55 30.32 51.51
CA ALA A 14 25.76 29.97 50.78
C ALA A 14 25.84 28.45 50.54
N LEU A 15 25.61 27.65 51.58
CA LEU A 15 25.59 26.19 51.49
C LEU A 15 24.44 25.67 50.61
N ARG A 16 23.26 26.30 50.65
CA ARG A 16 22.16 25.99 49.71
C ARG A 16 22.54 26.24 48.25
N ARG A 17 23.33 27.29 47.96
CA ARG A 17 23.83 27.56 46.59
C ARG A 17 24.82 26.50 46.14
N VAL A 18 25.73 26.06 47.02
CA VAL A 18 26.67 24.95 46.75
C VAL A 18 25.90 23.64 46.53
N ALA A 19 24.96 23.31 47.42
CA ALA A 19 24.12 22.13 47.32
C ALA A 19 23.32 22.12 46.01
N ARG A 20 22.68 23.23 45.64
CA ARG A 20 21.97 23.38 44.35
C ARG A 20 22.89 23.12 43.15
N ARG A 21 24.13 23.62 43.17
CA ARG A 21 25.11 23.37 42.10
C ARG A 21 25.56 21.90 42.07
N GLN A 22 25.74 21.26 43.21
CA GLN A 22 26.02 19.83 43.30
C GLN A 22 24.84 18.99 42.78
N HIS A 23 23.59 19.37 43.09
CA HIS A 23 22.39 18.76 42.52
C HIS A 23 22.35 18.89 40.99
N LEU A 24 22.59 20.09 40.46
CA LEU A 24 22.63 20.33 39.02
C LEU A 24 23.74 19.51 38.34
N ARG A 25 24.93 19.41 38.95
CA ARG A 25 26.03 18.58 38.44
C ARG A 25 25.69 17.09 38.43
N ALA A 26 25.09 16.58 39.51
CA ALA A 26 24.67 15.18 39.62
C ALA A 26 23.56 14.83 38.63
N PHE A 27 22.56 15.70 38.51
CA PHE A 27 21.47 15.58 37.54
C PHE A 27 21.99 15.63 36.11
N GLY A 28 22.85 16.61 35.78
CA GLY A 28 23.48 16.72 34.47
C GLY A 28 24.31 15.49 34.08
N ALA A 29 25.01 14.87 35.04
CA ALA A 29 25.73 13.63 34.81
C ALA A 29 24.79 12.44 34.55
N ALA A 30 23.65 12.37 35.25
CA ALA A 30 22.63 11.35 35.00
C ALA A 30 21.97 11.54 33.62
N ALA A 31 21.56 12.77 33.29
CA ALA A 31 20.96 13.14 32.01
C ALA A 31 21.90 12.83 30.84
N PHE A 32 23.19 13.15 30.94
CA PHE A 32 24.17 12.81 29.90
C PHE A 32 24.29 11.30 29.69
N ARG A 33 24.40 10.50 30.76
CA ARG A 33 24.48 9.03 30.64
C ARG A 33 23.24 8.44 29.97
N TRP A 34 22.05 8.90 30.35
CA TRP A 34 20.80 8.45 29.72
C TRP A 34 20.66 8.92 28.28
N THR A 35 21.17 10.10 27.94
CA THR A 35 21.19 10.59 26.55
C THR A 35 22.07 9.70 25.69
N VAL A 36 23.29 9.38 26.16
CA VAL A 36 24.20 8.46 25.45
C VAL A 36 23.58 7.06 25.32
N ALA A 37 23.01 6.51 26.39
CA ALA A 37 22.34 5.22 26.34
C ALA A 37 21.18 5.20 25.33
N SER A 38 20.38 6.27 25.29
CA SER A 38 19.25 6.40 24.35
C SER A 38 19.72 6.54 22.91
N VAL A 39 20.81 7.27 22.66
CA VAL A 39 21.44 7.39 21.34
C VAL A 39 21.97 6.04 20.87
N ILE A 40 22.64 5.27 21.75
CA ILE A 40 23.13 3.93 21.42
C ILE A 40 21.95 2.99 21.11
N ALA A 41 20.91 2.99 21.93
CA ALA A 41 19.72 2.17 21.70
C ALA A 41 19.04 2.52 20.36
N CYS A 42 18.93 3.80 20.02
CA CYS A 42 18.40 4.24 18.73
C CYS A 42 19.32 3.87 17.57
N ALA A 43 20.64 3.96 17.74
CA ALA A 43 21.59 3.53 16.71
C ALA A 43 21.47 2.03 16.41
N VAL A 44 21.35 1.19 17.45
CA VAL A 44 21.11 -0.25 17.29
C VAL A 44 19.77 -0.53 16.61
N TYR A 45 18.71 0.20 16.97
CA TYR A 45 17.41 0.08 16.33
C TYR A 45 17.44 0.48 14.86
N LEU A 46 18.06 1.62 14.53
CA LEU A 46 18.23 2.07 13.15
C LEU A 46 19.04 1.05 12.35
N PHE A 47 20.10 0.49 12.93
CA PHE A 47 20.90 -0.54 12.28
C PHE A 47 20.08 -1.82 12.01
N GLY A 48 19.29 -2.28 12.98
CA GLY A 48 18.39 -3.43 12.81
C GLY A 48 17.25 -3.19 11.80
N ALA A 49 16.66 -2.00 11.81
CA ALA A 49 15.64 -1.59 10.83
C ALA A 49 16.24 -1.51 9.42
N ARG A 50 17.44 -0.96 9.26
CA ARG A 50 18.12 -0.88 7.97
C ARG A 50 18.54 -2.24 7.42
N LEU A 51 18.87 -3.19 8.29
CA LEU A 51 19.07 -4.60 7.93
C LEU A 51 17.76 -5.37 7.69
N SER A 52 16.62 -4.69 7.68
CA SER A 52 15.29 -5.27 7.46
C SER A 52 14.85 -6.30 8.53
N LEU A 53 15.50 -6.36 9.70
CA LEU A 53 15.06 -7.24 10.79
C LEU A 53 13.77 -6.69 11.45
N TRP A 54 13.63 -5.37 11.50
CA TRP A 54 12.53 -4.68 12.20
C TRP A 54 11.70 -3.80 11.26
N PRO A 55 10.42 -3.54 11.57
CA PRO A 55 9.59 -2.64 10.77
C PRO A 55 10.21 -1.24 10.75
N ASP A 56 10.26 -0.65 9.55
CA ASP A 56 10.82 0.67 9.29
C ASP A 56 9.85 1.74 9.82
N ALA A 57 9.80 1.84 11.15
CA ALA A 57 8.85 2.67 11.90
C ALA A 57 9.60 3.75 12.67
N ALA A 58 10.66 4.31 12.10
CA ALA A 58 11.35 5.46 12.67
C ALA A 58 10.78 6.76 12.07
N PRO A 59 9.63 7.29 12.56
CA PRO A 59 9.27 8.65 12.23
C PRO A 59 10.40 9.54 12.77
N SER A 60 10.83 10.52 11.99
CA SER A 60 11.80 11.54 12.40
C SER A 60 11.47 12.15 13.77
N LEU A 61 10.18 12.15 14.15
CA LEU A 61 9.65 12.51 15.47
C LEU A 61 10.28 11.75 16.65
N LEU A 62 10.67 10.49 16.47
CA LEU A 62 11.26 9.65 17.52
C LEU A 62 12.70 10.08 17.86
N LEU A 63 13.43 10.68 16.92
CA LEU A 63 14.75 11.25 17.19
C LEU A 63 14.66 12.52 18.07
N TRP A 64 13.60 13.31 17.92
CA TRP A 64 13.39 14.53 18.71
C TRP A 64 12.97 14.24 20.16
N SER A 65 12.41 13.06 20.44
CA SER A 65 12.00 12.69 21.80
C SER A 65 13.14 12.15 22.67
N ILE A 66 14.30 11.82 22.09
CA ILE A 66 15.50 11.31 22.79
C ILE A 66 15.90 12.17 24.00
N PRO A 67 16.11 13.49 23.88
CA PRO A 67 16.49 14.32 25.02
C PRO A 67 15.40 14.38 26.11
N ALA A 68 14.12 14.37 25.71
CA ALA A 68 13.00 14.40 26.66
C ALA A 68 12.93 13.09 27.47
N VAL A 69 13.06 11.94 26.80
CA VAL A 69 13.09 10.62 27.45
C VAL A 69 14.31 10.49 28.35
N ALA A 70 15.48 10.95 27.91
CA ALA A 70 16.69 10.93 28.72
C ALA A 70 16.57 11.77 30.01
N LEU A 71 15.92 12.93 29.94
CA LEU A 71 15.64 13.77 31.12
C LEU A 71 14.65 13.09 32.09
N LEU A 72 13.61 12.43 31.56
CA LEU A 72 12.65 11.68 32.35
C LEU A 72 13.32 10.50 33.09
N LEU A 73 14.22 9.77 32.44
CA LEU A 73 14.97 8.65 33.03
C LEU A 73 16.07 9.12 34.00
N ALA A 74 16.61 10.31 33.80
CA ALA A 74 17.58 10.91 34.71
C ALA A 74 16.97 11.31 36.05
N TRP A 75 15.70 11.71 36.06
CA TRP A 75 15.01 12.18 37.27
C TRP A 75 14.93 11.16 38.42
N PRO A 76 14.59 9.89 38.22
CA PRO A 76 14.60 8.91 39.32
C PRO A 76 16.01 8.37 39.64
N THR A 77 16.96 8.48 38.72
CA THR A 77 18.27 7.81 38.85
C THR A 77 19.41 8.71 39.36
N TYR A 78 19.18 10.02 39.47
CA TYR A 78 20.19 10.90 40.07
C TYR A 78 20.22 10.70 41.59
N LYS A 79 21.40 10.36 42.11
CA LYS A 79 21.62 10.28 43.56
C LYS A 79 21.61 11.71 44.12
N ARG A 80 20.65 12.01 45.00
CA ARG A 80 20.55 13.32 45.67
C ARG A 80 21.76 13.50 46.60
N PRO A 81 22.66 14.47 46.36
CA PRO A 81 23.71 14.79 47.33
C PRO A 81 23.09 15.20 48.66
N LYS A 82 23.59 14.62 49.76
CA LYS A 82 23.19 15.00 51.12
C LYS A 82 23.75 16.41 51.43
N PRO A 83 23.04 17.23 52.23
CA PRO A 83 23.51 18.56 52.61
C PRO A 83 24.88 18.54 53.30
N ASP A 84 25.20 17.46 54.03
CA ASP A 84 26.49 17.24 54.69
C ASP A 84 27.66 17.20 53.71
N LEU A 85 27.43 16.74 52.47
CA LEU A 85 28.46 16.74 51.42
C LEU A 85 28.73 18.13 50.87
N ALA A 86 27.75 19.05 50.93
CA ALA A 86 27.96 20.44 50.56
C ALA A 86 28.77 21.18 51.62
N ALA A 87 28.53 20.88 52.90
CA ALA A 87 29.32 21.39 54.02
C ALA A 87 30.77 20.89 53.96
N ARG A 88 30.98 19.57 53.80
CA ARG A 88 32.33 18.98 53.63
C ARG A 88 33.07 19.52 52.39
N ALA A 89 32.36 19.73 51.28
CA ALA A 89 32.98 20.30 50.08
C ALA A 89 33.37 21.78 50.26
N ALA A 90 32.63 22.53 51.07
CA ALA A 90 33.01 23.88 51.47
C ALA A 90 34.24 23.87 52.39
N ASP A 91 34.27 22.96 53.36
CA ASP A 91 35.38 22.81 54.31
C ASP A 91 36.69 22.42 53.61
N GLN A 92 36.63 21.45 52.70
CA GLN A 92 37.78 21.00 51.91
C GLN A 92 38.34 22.09 51.00
N HIS A 93 37.49 22.96 50.45
CA HIS A 93 37.93 24.04 49.56
C HIS A 93 38.55 25.22 50.31
N LEU A 94 38.08 25.50 51.53
CA LEU A 94 38.60 26.58 52.37
C LEU A 94 39.69 26.10 53.35
N ALA A 95 40.04 24.81 53.31
CA ALA A 95 40.97 24.16 54.24
C ALA A 95 40.61 24.41 55.70
N THR A 96 39.32 24.27 56.02
CA THR A 96 38.78 24.46 57.37
C THR A 96 38.49 23.12 58.02
N ASP A 97 38.77 23.00 59.32
CA ASP A 97 38.61 21.76 60.08
C ASP A 97 37.13 21.46 60.39
N ASP A 98 36.35 21.12 59.37
CA ASP A 98 34.92 20.78 59.45
C ASP A 98 34.05 21.89 60.08
N LEU A 99 34.42 23.17 59.90
CA LEU A 99 33.69 24.32 60.42
C LEU A 99 32.27 24.42 59.86
N PHE A 100 32.10 24.22 58.54
CA PHE A 100 30.77 24.26 57.94
C PHE A 100 29.95 23.02 58.32
N LEU A 101 30.58 21.84 58.39
CA LEU A 101 29.92 20.62 58.83
C LEU A 101 29.42 20.75 60.28
N THR A 102 30.26 21.23 61.20
CA THR A 102 29.91 21.48 62.61
C THR A 102 28.86 22.58 62.74
N SER A 103 28.92 23.65 61.94
CA SER A 103 27.87 24.69 61.93
C SER A 103 26.49 24.16 61.50
N THR A 104 26.45 23.18 60.58
CA THR A 104 25.20 22.55 60.14
C THR A 104 24.72 21.43 61.06
N ALA A 105 25.63 20.79 61.81
CA ALA A 105 25.32 19.81 62.84
C ALA A 105 24.99 20.44 64.21
N GLY A 106 25.31 21.73 64.38
CA GLY A 106 25.27 22.53 65.60
C GLY A 106 23.87 22.82 66.15
N GLY A 107 23.19 21.76 66.57
CA GLY A 107 22.00 21.78 67.42
C GLY A 107 21.70 20.44 68.09
N ARG A 108 22.62 19.46 68.02
CA ARG A 108 22.36 18.10 68.53
C ARG A 108 23.43 17.54 69.49
N GLY A 109 24.38 18.34 69.96
CA GLY A 109 25.36 17.86 70.95
C GLY A 109 26.60 18.73 71.23
N ILE A 110 26.64 19.99 70.79
CA ILE A 110 27.71 20.94 71.14
C ILE A 110 27.10 21.86 72.21
N ALA A 111 27.76 21.98 73.37
CA ALA A 111 27.32 22.84 74.46
C ALA A 111 27.04 24.27 73.94
N ASP A 112 25.89 24.84 74.33
CA ASP A 112 25.33 26.08 73.80
C ASP A 112 26.34 27.25 73.77
N ASP A 113 27.33 27.26 74.67
CA ASP A 113 28.36 28.29 74.79
C ASP A 113 29.34 28.41 73.59
N TYR A 114 29.62 27.31 72.87
CA TYR A 114 30.55 27.34 71.72
C TYR A 114 29.83 27.41 70.36
N GLY A 115 28.52 27.18 70.33
CA GLY A 115 27.71 27.20 69.11
C GLY A 115 27.72 28.55 68.42
N GLU A 116 27.61 29.64 69.18
CA GLU A 116 27.62 31.01 68.65
C GLU A 116 28.96 31.39 68.04
N LEU A 117 30.08 30.97 68.65
CA LEU A 117 31.44 31.23 68.15
C LEU A 117 31.72 30.49 66.83
N VAL A 118 31.25 29.24 66.72
CA VAL A 118 31.33 28.45 65.49
C VAL A 118 30.51 29.09 64.38
N GLN A 119 29.31 29.59 64.69
CA GLN A 119 28.45 30.27 63.72
C GLN A 119 29.02 31.62 63.27
N ALA A 120 29.57 32.43 64.18
CA ALA A 120 30.21 33.69 63.84
C ALA A 120 31.46 33.49 62.96
N SER A 121 32.24 32.44 63.24
CA SER A 121 33.41 32.06 62.45
C SER A 121 33.00 31.53 61.06
N ALA A 122 31.96 30.69 60.99
CA ALA A 122 31.40 30.20 59.74
C ALA A 122 30.83 31.33 58.87
N ALA A 123 30.18 32.34 59.46
CA ALA A 123 29.66 33.50 58.75
C ALA A 123 30.78 34.35 58.12
N ARG A 124 31.89 34.56 58.84
CA ARG A 124 33.06 35.28 58.30
C ARG A 124 33.71 34.55 57.13
N GLN A 125 33.77 33.22 57.18
CA GLN A 125 34.36 32.41 56.12
C GLN A 125 33.38 32.19 54.95
N ALA A 126 32.07 32.16 55.21
CA ALA A 126 31.04 32.07 54.18
C ALA A 126 31.08 33.24 53.19
N ALA A 127 31.50 34.44 53.62
CA ALA A 127 31.69 35.59 52.73
C ALA A 127 32.79 35.38 51.68
N ARG A 128 33.77 34.50 51.95
CA ARG A 128 34.86 34.14 51.01
C ARG A 128 34.48 32.97 50.10
N LEU A 129 33.35 32.32 50.36
CA LEU A 129 32.94 31.12 49.66
C LEU A 129 32.44 31.47 48.25
N ARG A 130 33.11 30.92 47.23
CA ARG A 130 32.70 31.02 45.82
C ARG A 130 32.07 29.71 45.34
N PRO A 131 30.73 29.62 45.22
CA PRO A 131 30.05 28.38 44.86
C PRO A 131 30.42 27.83 43.47
N SER A 132 30.96 28.66 42.58
CA SER A 132 31.41 28.28 41.23
C SER A 132 32.73 27.52 41.21
N GLU A 133 33.61 27.76 42.17
CA GLU A 133 34.94 27.12 42.24
C GLU A 133 34.83 25.76 42.94
N ILE A 134 33.98 25.65 43.96
CA ILE A 134 33.73 24.40 44.71
C ILE A 134 33.01 23.33 43.86
N ALA A 135 32.05 23.74 43.04
CA ALA A 135 31.25 22.84 42.22
C ALA A 135 31.11 23.38 40.79
N PRO A 136 32.17 23.26 39.95
CA PRO A 136 32.10 23.67 38.56
C PRO A 136 31.08 22.81 37.81
N LEU A 137 30.35 23.44 36.89
CA LEU A 137 29.29 22.82 36.12
C LEU A 137 29.84 22.42 34.73
N PRO A 138 30.14 21.13 34.47
CA PRO A 138 30.69 20.69 33.18
C PRO A 138 29.59 20.50 32.13
N PHE A 139 28.62 21.42 32.03
CA PHE A 139 27.50 21.28 31.08
C PHE A 139 27.95 21.46 29.63
N VAL A 140 28.81 22.44 29.36
CA VAL A 140 29.22 22.80 27.99
C VAL A 140 29.85 21.62 27.22
N PRO A 141 30.92 20.96 27.70
CA PRO A 141 31.55 19.87 26.93
C PRO A 141 30.64 18.65 26.79
N ARG A 142 29.71 18.43 27.72
CA ARG A 142 28.78 17.30 27.67
C ARG A 142 27.63 17.56 26.70
N LEU A 143 27.13 18.79 26.65
CA LEU A 143 26.09 19.20 25.70
C LEU A 143 26.61 19.19 24.26
N THR A 144 27.86 19.61 24.03
CA THR A 144 28.45 19.56 22.68
C THR A 144 28.60 18.13 22.18
N ILE A 145 29.08 17.20 23.02
CA ILE A 145 29.18 15.78 22.67
C ILE A 145 27.80 15.18 22.39
N ALA A 146 26.81 15.47 23.25
CA ALA A 146 25.44 14.96 23.06
C ALA A 146 24.79 15.52 21.78
N ALA A 147 24.96 16.82 21.50
CA ALA A 147 24.48 17.44 20.28
C ALA A 147 25.15 16.84 19.03
N LEU A 148 26.47 16.62 19.07
CA LEU A 148 27.21 16.02 17.96
C LEU A 148 26.82 14.55 17.73
N ALA A 149 26.55 13.79 18.79
CA ALA A 149 26.06 12.42 18.70
C ALA A 149 24.64 12.36 18.09
N LEU A 150 23.74 13.27 18.48
CA LEU A 150 22.40 13.38 17.87
C LEU A 150 22.48 13.81 16.40
N LEU A 151 23.34 14.78 16.08
CA LEU A 151 23.59 15.19 14.69
C LEU A 151 24.12 14.02 13.86
N GLY A 152 25.09 13.27 14.38
CA GLY A 152 25.64 12.08 13.73
C GLY A 152 24.57 11.02 13.48
N LEU A 153 23.69 10.77 14.45
CA LEU A 153 22.56 9.85 14.30
C LEU A 153 21.57 10.31 13.22
N TRP A 154 21.29 11.62 13.17
CA TRP A 154 20.41 12.20 12.15
C TRP A 154 21.01 12.10 10.75
N VAL A 155 22.29 12.42 10.60
CA VAL A 155 23.02 12.26 9.32
C VAL A 155 23.06 10.79 8.91
N ALA A 156 23.33 9.87 9.84
CA ALA A 156 23.32 8.43 9.56
C ALA A 156 21.93 7.98 9.10
N HIS A 157 20.85 8.46 9.72
CA HIS A 157 19.49 8.16 9.29
C HIS A 157 19.19 8.68 7.88
N ALA A 158 19.71 9.85 7.49
CA ALA A 158 19.47 10.43 6.17
C ALA A 158 20.32 9.80 5.04
N PHE A 159 21.59 9.48 5.32
CA PHE A 159 22.58 9.14 4.29
C PHE A 159 22.94 7.65 4.22
N VAL A 160 22.68 6.85 5.26
CA VAL A 160 22.97 5.41 5.18
C VAL A 160 21.94 4.79 4.22
N PRO A 161 22.34 4.13 3.12
CA PRO A 161 21.41 3.41 2.26
C PRO A 161 20.89 2.16 2.98
N SER A 162 19.65 1.76 2.68
CA SER A 162 19.08 0.52 3.24
C SER A 162 19.77 -0.68 2.61
N PHE A 163 20.63 -1.34 3.37
CA PHE A 163 21.17 -2.64 3.00
C PHE A 163 20.17 -3.69 3.42
N ASP A 164 19.40 -4.21 2.46
CA ASP A 164 18.45 -5.29 2.68
C ASP A 164 19.08 -6.63 2.25
N PRO A 165 19.82 -7.33 3.14
CA PRO A 165 20.39 -8.63 2.83
C PRO A 165 19.33 -9.73 2.68
N PHE A 166 18.08 -9.48 3.09
CA PHE A 166 17.00 -10.46 3.10
C PHE A 166 15.93 -10.22 2.03
N GLY A 167 16.01 -9.13 1.25
CA GLY A 167 15.11 -8.81 0.14
C GLY A 167 13.66 -8.47 0.55
N SER A 168 13.36 -8.34 1.85
CA SER A 168 11.99 -8.20 2.33
C SER A 168 11.36 -6.85 1.96
N GLY A 169 12.17 -5.81 1.79
CA GLY A 169 11.73 -4.51 1.30
C GLY A 169 11.31 -4.60 -0.17
N ALA A 170 12.10 -5.27 -1.00
CA ALA A 170 11.78 -5.52 -2.41
C ALA A 170 10.48 -6.32 -2.53
N GLU A 171 10.32 -7.40 -1.74
CA GLU A 171 9.08 -8.17 -1.71
C GLU A 171 7.86 -7.33 -1.33
N ARG A 172 7.96 -6.48 -0.31
CA ARG A 172 6.86 -5.58 0.09
C ARG A 172 6.49 -4.61 -1.05
N THR A 173 7.47 -4.04 -1.75
CA THR A 173 7.18 -3.14 -2.88
C THR A 173 6.56 -3.88 -4.05
N LEU A 174 7.04 -5.08 -4.39
CA LEU A 174 6.46 -5.92 -5.43
C LEU A 174 5.02 -6.32 -5.10
N LEU A 175 4.75 -6.73 -3.86
CA LEU A 175 3.40 -7.03 -3.39
C LEU A 175 2.49 -5.80 -3.46
N ALA A 176 2.99 -4.62 -3.09
CA ALA A 176 2.23 -3.37 -3.18
C ALA A 176 1.91 -3.00 -4.63
N GLN A 177 2.87 -3.14 -5.54
CA GLN A 177 2.68 -2.91 -6.98
C GLN A 177 1.67 -3.90 -7.58
N GLN A 178 1.76 -5.18 -7.22
CA GLN A 178 0.79 -6.20 -7.64
C GLN A 178 -0.61 -5.88 -7.10
N ALA A 179 -0.73 -5.50 -5.84
CA ALA A 179 -2.00 -5.09 -5.24
C ALA A 179 -2.61 -3.88 -5.95
N GLN A 180 -1.80 -2.87 -6.26
CA GLN A 180 -2.24 -1.67 -6.97
C GLN A 180 -2.68 -1.99 -8.41
N LYS A 181 -1.92 -2.83 -9.11
CA LYS A 181 -2.27 -3.30 -10.45
C LYS A 181 -3.62 -4.03 -10.45
N LEU A 182 -3.81 -4.99 -9.54
CA LEU A 182 -5.09 -5.71 -9.38
C LEU A 182 -6.25 -4.75 -9.10
N ALA A 183 -6.06 -3.75 -8.23
CA ALA A 183 -7.09 -2.77 -7.94
C ALA A 183 -7.44 -1.91 -9.17
N SER A 184 -6.46 -1.54 -9.99
CA SER A 184 -6.70 -0.79 -11.23
C SER A 184 -7.41 -1.63 -12.29
N GLU A 185 -7.03 -2.91 -12.44
CA GLU A 185 -7.67 -3.85 -13.36
C GLU A 185 -9.12 -4.12 -12.95
N HIS A 186 -9.36 -4.32 -11.65
CA HIS A 186 -10.70 -4.51 -11.08
C HIS A 186 -11.60 -3.30 -11.35
N LYS A 187 -11.11 -2.07 -11.11
CA LYS A 187 -11.86 -0.85 -11.46
C LYS A 187 -12.22 -0.80 -12.95
N ALA A 188 -11.27 -1.07 -13.84
CA ALA A 188 -11.53 -1.08 -15.28
C ALA A 188 -12.59 -2.13 -15.67
N VAL A 189 -12.59 -3.31 -15.04
CA VAL A 189 -13.62 -4.34 -15.23
C VAL A 189 -14.98 -3.85 -14.74
N THR A 190 -15.06 -3.26 -13.55
CA THR A 190 -16.33 -2.73 -13.00
C THR A 190 -16.94 -1.64 -13.88
N GLU A 191 -16.12 -0.72 -14.40
CA GLU A 191 -16.55 0.37 -15.26
C GLU A 191 -17.05 -0.17 -16.61
N ARG A 192 -16.31 -1.12 -17.19
CA ARG A 192 -16.70 -1.75 -18.44
C ARG A 192 -17.99 -2.55 -18.30
N LYS A 193 -18.14 -3.29 -17.21
CA LYS A 193 -19.38 -4.01 -16.88
C LYS A 193 -20.55 -3.03 -16.83
N LYS A 194 -20.44 -1.92 -16.11
CA LYS A 194 -21.48 -0.87 -16.05
C LYS A 194 -21.85 -0.32 -17.43
N ALA A 195 -20.88 -0.17 -18.33
CA ALA A 195 -21.13 0.29 -19.70
C ALA A 195 -21.90 -0.72 -20.56
N LEU A 196 -21.84 -2.02 -20.23
CA LEU A 196 -22.52 -3.09 -20.95
C LEU A 196 -23.87 -3.48 -20.34
N VAL A 197 -24.16 -3.13 -19.08
CA VAL A 197 -25.44 -3.47 -18.45
C VAL A 197 -26.60 -2.75 -19.17
N GLY A 198 -27.47 -3.52 -19.82
CA GLY A 198 -28.71 -3.02 -20.41
C GLY A 198 -29.50 -4.10 -21.16
N PRO A 199 -30.80 -3.87 -21.46
CA PRO A 199 -31.66 -4.82 -22.18
C PRO A 199 -31.23 -5.07 -23.63
N ALA A 200 -30.24 -4.33 -24.14
CA ALA A 200 -29.73 -4.45 -25.50
C ALA A 200 -29.01 -5.78 -25.78
N LEU A 201 -28.41 -6.42 -24.76
CA LEU A 201 -27.66 -7.67 -24.91
C LEU A 201 -28.54 -8.93 -25.01
N GLU A 202 -29.81 -8.85 -24.59
CA GLU A 202 -30.75 -9.98 -24.62
C GLU A 202 -31.52 -10.07 -25.95
N GLN A 203 -31.48 -9.02 -26.77
CA GLN A 203 -32.09 -9.01 -28.10
C GLN A 203 -31.24 -9.84 -29.08
N ARG A 204 -31.91 -10.52 -30.03
CA ARG A 204 -31.23 -11.34 -31.07
C ARG A 204 -30.25 -10.49 -31.89
N ASN A 205 -30.67 -9.28 -32.26
CA ASN A 205 -29.93 -8.33 -33.07
C ASN A 205 -29.79 -7.02 -32.31
N SER A 206 -28.82 -6.17 -32.65
CA SER A 206 -28.76 -4.83 -32.08
C SER A 206 -30.01 -4.03 -32.47
N GLN A 207 -30.45 -3.12 -31.60
CA GLN A 207 -31.69 -2.35 -31.82
C GLN A 207 -31.70 -1.60 -33.16
N LYS A 208 -30.52 -1.14 -33.63
CA LYS A 208 -30.37 -0.47 -34.93
C LYS A 208 -30.55 -1.44 -36.10
N VAL A 209 -29.88 -2.59 -36.05
CA VAL A 209 -29.96 -3.62 -37.11
C VAL A 209 -31.34 -4.25 -37.15
N GLY A 210 -31.94 -4.55 -36.00
CA GLY A 210 -33.31 -5.05 -35.90
C GLY A 210 -34.32 -4.12 -36.57
N ARG A 211 -34.24 -2.81 -36.30
CA ARG A 211 -35.10 -1.81 -36.96
C ARG A 211 -34.85 -1.71 -38.47
N ALA A 212 -33.60 -1.76 -38.91
CA ALA A 212 -33.26 -1.71 -40.34
C ALA A 212 -33.80 -2.94 -41.09
N LEU A 213 -33.70 -4.12 -40.50
CA LEU A 213 -34.26 -5.36 -41.04
C LEU A 213 -35.79 -5.34 -41.06
N GLU A 214 -36.43 -4.86 -39.99
CA GLU A 214 -37.89 -4.70 -39.95
C GLU A 214 -38.39 -3.69 -40.99
N GLU A 215 -37.69 -2.56 -41.16
CA GLU A 215 -38.02 -1.58 -42.21
C GLU A 215 -37.86 -2.19 -43.61
N ALA A 216 -36.80 -2.97 -43.84
CA ALA A 216 -36.59 -3.69 -45.09
C ALA A 216 -37.72 -4.69 -45.36
N VAL A 217 -38.11 -5.52 -44.39
CA VAL A 217 -39.21 -6.47 -44.51
C VAL A 217 -40.54 -5.74 -44.80
N ARG A 218 -40.85 -4.67 -44.06
CA ARG A 218 -42.07 -3.86 -44.30
C ARG A 218 -42.06 -3.21 -45.68
N SER A 219 -40.90 -2.77 -46.16
CA SER A 219 -40.78 -2.19 -47.51
C SER A 219 -41.02 -3.23 -48.61
N PHE A 220 -40.57 -4.47 -48.37
CA PHE A 220 -40.74 -5.60 -49.27
C PHE A 220 -42.23 -6.03 -49.36
N GLN A 221 -42.92 -6.07 -48.22
CA GLN A 221 -44.36 -6.38 -48.17
C GLN A 221 -45.23 -5.36 -48.91
N LYS A 222 -44.75 -4.12 -49.08
CA LYS A 222 -45.46 -3.01 -49.75
C LYS A 222 -45.15 -2.89 -51.25
N LEU A 223 -44.44 -3.87 -51.83
CA LEU A 223 -44.15 -3.87 -53.26
C LEU A 223 -45.40 -4.24 -54.06
N ASP A 224 -45.74 -3.44 -55.07
CA ASP A 224 -46.86 -3.71 -55.98
C ASP A 224 -46.34 -4.33 -57.28
N ARG A 225 -46.84 -5.51 -57.65
CA ARG A 225 -46.44 -6.22 -58.87
C ARG A 225 -46.60 -5.40 -60.15
N ARG A 226 -47.49 -4.40 -60.16
CA ARG A 226 -47.78 -3.55 -61.33
C ARG A 226 -46.84 -2.34 -61.46
N ALA A 227 -46.14 -1.95 -60.40
CA ALA A 227 -45.28 -0.75 -60.37
C ALA A 227 -43.78 -1.09 -60.32
N GLN A 228 -43.28 -1.80 -61.35
CA GLN A 228 -41.92 -2.35 -61.37
C GLN A 228 -40.81 -1.29 -61.19
N GLU A 229 -40.95 -0.12 -61.80
CA GLU A 229 -39.92 0.93 -61.75
C GLU A 229 -39.80 1.54 -60.34
N LYS A 230 -40.94 1.89 -59.72
CA LYS A 230 -41.00 2.37 -58.32
C LYS A 230 -40.51 1.31 -57.33
N ASN A 231 -40.76 0.02 -57.59
CA ASN A 231 -40.24 -1.07 -56.78
C ASN A 231 -38.72 -1.16 -56.86
N ARG A 232 -38.14 -1.02 -58.06
CA ARG A 232 -36.67 -1.03 -58.23
C ARG A 232 -35.99 0.10 -57.49
N GLU A 233 -36.56 1.31 -57.53
CA GLU A 233 -36.04 2.45 -56.75
C GLU A 233 -36.11 2.19 -55.24
N ARG A 234 -37.24 1.68 -54.74
CA ARG A 234 -37.40 1.31 -53.32
C ARG A 234 -36.41 0.25 -52.90
N LEU A 235 -36.28 -0.84 -53.65
CA LEU A 235 -35.31 -1.92 -53.40
C LEU A 235 -33.87 -1.38 -53.43
N LYS A 236 -33.54 -0.47 -54.35
CA LYS A 236 -32.21 0.16 -54.42
C LYS A 236 -31.93 1.04 -53.21
N SER A 237 -32.90 1.83 -52.76
CA SER A 237 -32.76 2.65 -51.55
C SER A 237 -32.54 1.79 -50.29
N GLN A 238 -33.26 0.68 -50.15
CA GLN A 238 -33.14 -0.23 -49.01
C GLN A 238 -31.83 -1.02 -49.04
N ALA A 239 -31.40 -1.48 -50.22
CA ALA A 239 -30.09 -2.10 -50.39
C ALA A 239 -28.94 -1.12 -50.04
N ALA A 240 -29.10 0.18 -50.34
CA ALA A 240 -28.12 1.20 -49.95
C ALA A 240 -28.08 1.41 -48.43
N LYS A 241 -29.24 1.49 -47.76
CA LYS A 241 -29.34 1.61 -46.29
C LYS A 241 -28.73 0.40 -45.58
N LEU A 242 -29.18 -0.80 -45.92
CA LEU A 242 -28.65 -2.04 -45.34
C LEU A 242 -27.16 -2.22 -45.66
N GLY A 243 -26.71 -1.80 -46.84
CA GLY A 243 -25.30 -1.82 -47.22
C GLY A 243 -24.45 -0.86 -46.39
N ALA A 244 -25.00 0.29 -46.00
CA ALA A 244 -24.34 1.22 -45.09
C ALA A 244 -24.25 0.65 -43.67
N GLU A 245 -25.35 0.07 -43.16
CA GLU A 245 -25.36 -0.61 -41.85
C GLU A 245 -24.42 -1.82 -41.82
N TRP A 246 -24.36 -2.61 -42.90
CA TRP A 246 -23.44 -3.74 -43.00
C TRP A 246 -21.98 -3.28 -43.00
N ARG A 247 -21.64 -2.20 -43.74
CA ARG A 247 -20.29 -1.62 -43.72
C ARG A 247 -19.92 -1.10 -42.33
N ALA A 248 -20.83 -0.38 -41.67
CA ALA A 248 -20.62 0.14 -40.33
C ALA A 248 -20.50 -0.98 -39.29
N ALA A 249 -21.28 -2.05 -39.41
CA ALA A 249 -21.18 -3.23 -38.57
C ALA A 249 -19.88 -4.00 -38.83
N LYS A 250 -19.44 -4.10 -40.08
CA LYS A 250 -18.21 -4.82 -40.47
C LYS A 250 -16.96 -4.11 -39.98
N GLU A 251 -16.93 -2.78 -40.07
CA GLU A 251 -15.84 -1.94 -39.56
C GLU A 251 -15.69 -2.08 -38.04
N LYS A 252 -16.80 -2.22 -37.32
CA LYS A 252 -16.83 -2.45 -35.87
C LYS A 252 -16.70 -3.92 -35.49
N SER A 253 -16.71 -4.83 -36.47
CA SER A 253 -16.74 -6.26 -36.20
C SER A 253 -15.33 -6.85 -36.07
N PRO A 254 -15.11 -7.69 -35.04
CA PRO A 254 -13.85 -8.38 -34.82
C PRO A 254 -13.53 -9.47 -35.86
N LEU A 255 -14.47 -9.78 -36.78
CA LEU A 255 -14.25 -10.76 -37.86
C LEU A 255 -13.39 -10.23 -39.02
N SER A 256 -13.24 -8.91 -39.15
CA SER A 256 -12.53 -8.30 -40.28
C SER A 256 -11.00 -8.51 -40.25
N ALA A 257 -10.43 -8.93 -39.12
CA ALA A 257 -8.99 -9.04 -38.91
C ALA A 257 -8.44 -10.48 -38.90
N GLY A 258 -9.30 -11.52 -38.95
CA GLY A 258 -8.93 -12.92 -38.71
C GLY A 258 -9.28 -13.85 -39.86
N ALA A 259 -8.76 -13.59 -41.06
CA ALA A 259 -8.76 -14.59 -42.12
C ALA A 259 -7.39 -15.30 -42.14
N SER A 260 -7.43 -16.62 -42.03
CA SER A 260 -6.34 -17.58 -42.25
C SER A 260 -5.16 -17.56 -41.27
N ALA A 261 -5.30 -18.34 -40.20
CA ALA A 261 -4.18 -19.10 -39.66
C ALA A 261 -4.70 -20.47 -39.19
N SER A 262 -4.82 -21.41 -40.13
CA SER A 262 -4.93 -22.84 -39.82
C SER A 262 -3.62 -23.30 -39.19
N LEU A 263 -3.45 -23.01 -37.91
CA LEU A 263 -2.39 -23.55 -37.10
C LEU A 263 -2.68 -25.04 -36.93
N GLN A 264 -2.00 -25.89 -37.70
CA GLN A 264 -1.84 -27.31 -37.42
C GLN A 264 -1.25 -27.43 -36.00
N ARG A 265 -2.11 -27.50 -34.98
CA ARG A 265 -1.73 -27.66 -33.59
C ARG A 265 -1.81 -29.15 -33.25
N LEU A 266 -0.64 -29.75 -33.11
CA LEU A 266 -0.41 -31.00 -32.40
C LEU A 266 -0.98 -30.86 -30.99
N GLY A 267 -2.09 -31.55 -30.74
CA GLY A 267 -2.82 -31.52 -29.48
C GLY A 267 -3.76 -32.70 -29.39
N ASP A 268 -4.17 -33.01 -28.16
CA ASP A 268 -5.08 -34.09 -27.81
C ASP A 268 -6.40 -34.00 -28.62
N LEU A 269 -6.90 -35.13 -29.13
CA LEU A 269 -8.00 -35.19 -30.09
C LEU A 269 -9.27 -34.48 -29.56
N ALA A 270 -9.50 -34.55 -28.25
CA ALA A 270 -10.60 -33.88 -27.56
C ALA A 270 -10.50 -32.34 -27.60
N THR A 271 -9.29 -31.79 -27.59
CA THR A 271 -9.08 -30.33 -27.66
C THR A 271 -9.35 -29.82 -29.07
N GLN A 272 -8.93 -30.57 -30.09
CA GLN A 272 -9.22 -30.25 -31.49
C GLN A 272 -10.72 -30.30 -31.80
N GLN A 273 -11.42 -31.34 -31.35
CA GLN A 273 -12.87 -31.44 -31.53
C GLN A 273 -13.62 -30.26 -30.89
N ARG A 274 -13.20 -29.84 -29.69
CA ARG A 274 -13.78 -28.69 -29.00
C ARG A 274 -13.56 -27.39 -29.78
N GLN A 275 -12.34 -27.16 -30.27
CA GLN A 275 -12.03 -25.96 -31.07
C GLN A 275 -12.81 -25.94 -32.40
N ALA A 276 -12.96 -27.10 -33.06
CA ALA A 276 -13.77 -27.19 -34.27
C ALA A 276 -15.26 -26.90 -33.99
N ALA A 277 -15.79 -27.30 -32.84
CA ALA A 277 -17.14 -26.94 -32.42
C ALA A 277 -17.26 -25.42 -32.17
N TRP A 278 -16.27 -24.81 -31.51
CA TRP A 278 -16.23 -23.37 -31.30
C TRP A 278 -16.19 -22.60 -32.61
N GLU A 279 -15.36 -23.02 -33.56
CA GLU A 279 -15.23 -22.39 -34.88
C GLU A 279 -16.56 -22.45 -35.65
N ARG A 280 -17.21 -23.61 -35.67
CA ARG A 280 -18.54 -23.77 -36.31
C ARG A 280 -19.57 -22.86 -35.67
N GLU A 281 -19.71 -22.89 -34.34
CA GLU A 281 -20.68 -22.05 -33.65
C GLU A 281 -20.42 -20.57 -33.87
N LEU A 282 -19.16 -20.15 -33.80
CA LEU A 282 -18.75 -18.77 -34.01
C LEU A 282 -19.09 -18.31 -35.44
N SER A 283 -18.83 -19.15 -36.46
CA SER A 283 -19.24 -18.88 -37.84
C SER A 283 -20.77 -18.77 -38.01
N ASP A 284 -21.53 -19.44 -37.14
CA ASP A 284 -22.98 -19.38 -37.10
C ASP A 284 -23.54 -18.22 -36.25
N GLY A 285 -22.68 -17.43 -35.61
CA GLY A 285 -23.07 -16.36 -34.68
C GLY A 285 -23.60 -16.89 -33.35
N LYS A 286 -23.27 -18.13 -33.00
CA LYS A 286 -23.57 -18.77 -31.71
C LYS A 286 -22.31 -18.82 -30.85
N VAL A 287 -22.48 -18.77 -29.53
CA VAL A 287 -21.36 -18.79 -28.57
C VAL A 287 -21.66 -19.74 -27.40
N ASP A 288 -22.58 -20.68 -27.57
CA ASP A 288 -23.10 -21.51 -26.47
C ASP A 288 -22.00 -22.39 -25.87
N SER A 289 -21.15 -22.97 -26.71
CA SER A 289 -19.97 -23.75 -26.31
C SER A 289 -18.87 -22.89 -25.67
N LEU A 290 -18.66 -21.66 -26.13
CA LEU A 290 -17.70 -20.73 -25.51
C LEU A 290 -18.20 -20.26 -24.13
N ARG A 291 -19.51 -20.02 -24.00
CA ARG A 291 -20.15 -19.70 -22.72
C ARG A 291 -20.14 -20.89 -21.77
N SER A 292 -20.32 -22.11 -22.27
CA SER A 292 -20.23 -23.30 -21.43
C SER A 292 -18.81 -23.52 -20.94
N GLU A 293 -17.79 -23.26 -21.76
CA GLU A 293 -16.38 -23.24 -21.34
C GLU A 293 -16.14 -22.19 -20.24
N LEU A 294 -16.60 -20.94 -20.40
CA LEU A 294 -16.51 -19.93 -19.34
C LEU A 294 -17.21 -20.35 -18.04
N LYS A 295 -18.39 -20.96 -18.13
CA LYS A 295 -19.11 -21.48 -16.95
C LYS A 295 -18.34 -22.60 -16.27
N GLN A 296 -17.70 -23.49 -17.02
CA GLN A 296 -16.84 -24.54 -16.47
C GLN A 296 -15.61 -23.93 -15.78
N LEU A 297 -14.98 -22.92 -16.36
CA LEU A 297 -13.88 -22.18 -15.72
C LEU A 297 -14.34 -21.51 -14.43
N HIS A 298 -15.50 -20.86 -14.43
CA HIS A 298 -16.06 -20.27 -13.22
C HIS A 298 -16.37 -21.33 -12.15
N ALA A 299 -16.88 -22.50 -12.53
CA ALA A 299 -17.10 -23.62 -11.61
C ALA A 299 -15.79 -24.13 -11.00
N MET A 300 -14.73 -24.28 -11.82
CA MET A 300 -13.39 -24.64 -11.33
C MET A 300 -12.82 -23.58 -10.37
N LEU A 301 -13.09 -22.28 -10.60
CA LEU A 301 -12.72 -21.23 -9.65
C LEU A 301 -13.46 -21.38 -8.31
N GLN A 302 -14.76 -21.71 -8.35
CA GLN A 302 -15.53 -21.96 -7.13
C GLN A 302 -15.06 -23.21 -6.38
N GLU A 303 -14.64 -24.25 -7.10
CA GLU A 303 -14.05 -25.44 -6.53
C GLU A 303 -12.69 -25.13 -5.89
N LEU A 304 -11.84 -24.35 -6.57
CA LEU A 304 -10.58 -23.85 -6.02
C LEU A 304 -10.80 -23.04 -4.74
N ALA A 305 -11.86 -22.22 -4.69
CA ALA A 305 -12.20 -21.44 -3.49
C ALA A 305 -12.69 -22.30 -2.31
N LYS A 306 -13.21 -23.50 -2.57
CA LYS A 306 -13.72 -24.44 -1.54
C LYS A 306 -12.70 -25.53 -1.17
N SER A 307 -11.69 -25.76 -2.01
CA SER A 307 -10.66 -26.78 -1.77
C SER A 307 -9.78 -26.37 -0.61
N GLY A 308 -9.74 -27.20 0.44
CA GLY A 308 -8.80 -27.05 1.56
C GLY A 308 -7.41 -27.68 1.31
N ASN A 309 -7.21 -28.36 0.17
CA ASN A 309 -5.96 -29.04 -0.14
C ASN A 309 -5.07 -28.19 -1.07
N PRO A 310 -3.82 -27.86 -0.67
CA PRO A 310 -2.92 -27.01 -1.44
C PRO A 310 -2.50 -27.62 -2.78
N GLU A 311 -2.21 -28.93 -2.85
CA GLU A 311 -1.77 -29.57 -4.09
C GLU A 311 -2.88 -29.65 -5.13
N ALA A 312 -4.11 -29.94 -4.69
CA ALA A 312 -5.28 -29.97 -5.55
C ALA A 312 -5.61 -28.56 -6.05
N ALA A 313 -5.50 -27.53 -5.19
CA ALA A 313 -5.69 -26.13 -5.56
C ALA A 313 -4.69 -25.68 -6.63
N ASP A 314 -3.41 -26.07 -6.53
CA ASP A 314 -2.38 -25.74 -7.52
C ASP A 314 -2.58 -26.44 -8.86
N LYS A 315 -3.10 -27.68 -8.87
CA LYS A 315 -3.47 -28.38 -10.12
C LYS A 315 -4.65 -27.68 -10.80
N LEU A 316 -5.72 -27.40 -10.04
CA LEU A 316 -6.90 -26.65 -10.52
C LEU A 316 -6.52 -25.27 -11.06
N ARG A 317 -5.64 -24.54 -10.37
CA ARG A 317 -5.16 -23.22 -10.81
C ARG A 317 -4.40 -23.29 -12.14
N ARG A 318 -3.50 -24.27 -12.29
CA ARG A 318 -2.75 -24.48 -13.54
C ARG A 318 -3.68 -24.86 -14.69
N GLU A 319 -4.69 -25.69 -14.41
CA GLU A 319 -5.68 -26.07 -15.41
C GLU A 319 -6.55 -24.87 -15.83
N LEU A 320 -7.02 -24.07 -14.86
CA LEU A 320 -7.70 -22.79 -15.09
C LEU A 320 -6.88 -21.86 -15.99
N GLN A 321 -5.59 -21.67 -15.68
CA GLN A 321 -4.69 -20.85 -16.49
C GLN A 321 -4.54 -21.41 -17.91
N ARG A 322 -4.34 -22.73 -18.05
CA ARG A 322 -4.18 -23.38 -19.35
C ARG A 322 -5.43 -23.25 -20.22
N ARG A 323 -6.61 -23.51 -19.67
CA ARG A 323 -7.88 -23.42 -20.39
C ARG A 323 -8.27 -21.97 -20.71
N THR A 324 -8.04 -21.03 -19.79
CA THR A 324 -8.25 -19.59 -20.03
C THR A 324 -7.32 -19.09 -21.14
N LYS A 325 -6.04 -19.51 -21.14
CA LYS A 325 -5.11 -19.20 -22.22
C LYS A 325 -5.55 -19.83 -23.55
N GLY A 326 -5.99 -21.08 -23.55
CA GLY A 326 -6.51 -21.76 -24.74
C GLY A 326 -7.72 -21.04 -25.35
N LEU A 327 -8.63 -20.57 -24.50
CA LEU A 327 -9.77 -19.75 -24.92
C LEU A 327 -9.34 -18.41 -25.51
N LYS A 328 -8.41 -17.71 -24.84
CA LYS A 328 -7.83 -16.46 -25.34
C LYS A 328 -7.15 -16.65 -26.70
N ASP A 329 -6.28 -17.65 -26.84
CA ASP A 329 -5.55 -17.92 -28.08
C ASP A 329 -6.49 -18.27 -29.24
N PHE A 330 -7.58 -19.00 -28.95
CA PHE A 330 -8.62 -19.29 -29.93
C PHE A 330 -9.31 -18.00 -30.41
N LEU A 331 -9.75 -17.15 -29.47
CA LEU A 331 -10.43 -15.89 -29.76
C LEU A 331 -9.51 -14.90 -30.47
N ASP A 332 -8.26 -14.76 -30.05
CA ASP A 332 -7.25 -13.95 -30.75
C ASP A 332 -7.12 -14.35 -32.24
N SER A 333 -7.29 -15.63 -32.56
CA SER A 333 -7.12 -16.16 -33.92
C SER A 333 -8.40 -16.11 -34.77
N HIS A 334 -9.59 -16.16 -34.17
CA HIS A 334 -10.86 -16.34 -34.90
C HIS A 334 -11.89 -15.21 -34.68
N ALA A 335 -11.76 -14.44 -33.60
CA ALA A 335 -12.63 -13.32 -33.28
C ALA A 335 -11.81 -12.25 -32.54
N ALA A 336 -11.16 -11.36 -33.31
CA ALA A 336 -10.26 -10.30 -32.84
C ALA A 336 -10.97 -9.21 -32.00
N SER A 337 -11.64 -9.64 -30.93
CA SER A 337 -12.37 -8.82 -29.99
C SER A 337 -11.41 -8.35 -28.90
N GLN A 338 -10.79 -7.20 -29.15
CA GLN A 338 -9.90 -6.52 -28.21
C GLN A 338 -10.43 -6.51 -26.75
N PRO A 339 -11.69 -6.10 -26.46
CA PRO A 339 -12.15 -6.02 -25.07
C PRO A 339 -12.27 -7.37 -24.37
N LEU A 340 -12.65 -8.43 -25.10
CA LEU A 340 -12.72 -9.78 -24.55
C LEU A 340 -11.31 -10.35 -24.29
N ASN A 341 -10.37 -10.15 -25.22
CA ASN A 341 -9.00 -10.62 -25.07
C ASN A 341 -8.25 -9.89 -23.95
N GLU A 342 -8.51 -8.59 -23.75
CA GLU A 342 -8.03 -7.85 -22.59
C GLU A 342 -8.59 -8.40 -21.29
N THR A 343 -9.88 -8.71 -21.24
CA THR A 343 -10.53 -9.27 -20.05
C THR A 343 -9.95 -10.65 -19.70
N LEU A 344 -9.74 -11.52 -20.70
CA LEU A 344 -9.06 -12.81 -20.50
C LEU A 344 -7.61 -12.66 -20.07
N SER A 345 -6.90 -11.65 -20.58
CA SER A 345 -5.52 -11.32 -20.13
C SER A 345 -5.50 -10.87 -18.67
N LYS A 346 -6.46 -10.03 -18.25
CA LYS A 346 -6.63 -9.63 -16.85
C LYS A 346 -6.95 -10.84 -15.96
N MET A 347 -7.80 -11.76 -16.41
CA MET A 347 -8.05 -13.01 -15.67
C MET A 347 -6.77 -13.84 -15.49
N LEU A 348 -5.92 -13.96 -16.50
CA LEU A 348 -4.64 -14.68 -16.36
C LEU A 348 -3.75 -14.03 -15.30
N ASN A 349 -3.67 -12.69 -15.27
CA ASN A 349 -2.93 -11.96 -14.23
C ASN A 349 -3.53 -12.18 -12.83
N GLN A 350 -4.86 -12.14 -12.71
CA GLN A 350 -5.55 -12.37 -11.43
C GLN A 350 -5.43 -13.83 -10.96
N LEU A 351 -5.46 -14.80 -11.87
CA LEU A 351 -5.18 -16.22 -11.58
C LEU A 351 -3.73 -16.40 -11.09
N GLN A 352 -2.77 -15.62 -11.60
CA GLN A 352 -1.42 -15.61 -11.04
C GLN A 352 -1.41 -15.03 -9.62
N ALA A 353 -2.16 -13.95 -9.36
CA ALA A 353 -2.25 -13.35 -8.03
C ALA A 353 -2.92 -14.24 -6.97
N LEU A 354 -3.76 -15.21 -7.36
CA LEU A 354 -4.34 -16.19 -6.43
C LEU A 354 -3.31 -17.03 -5.67
N GLY A 355 -2.10 -17.21 -6.24
CA GLY A 355 -1.03 -17.95 -5.58
C GLY A 355 -0.27 -17.16 -4.53
N VAL A 356 -0.64 -15.90 -4.32
CA VAL A 356 -0.04 -15.02 -3.33
C VAL A 356 -1.06 -14.86 -2.21
N ASP A 357 -0.84 -15.49 -1.05
CA ASP A 357 -1.80 -15.55 0.05
C ASP A 357 -2.37 -14.18 0.43
N LYS A 358 -1.54 -13.15 0.43
CA LYS A 358 -1.93 -11.76 0.78
C LYS A 358 -2.87 -11.10 -0.24
N LEU A 359 -2.95 -11.62 -1.46
CA LEU A 359 -3.75 -11.08 -2.56
C LEU A 359 -4.90 -12.01 -2.97
N ALA A 360 -4.94 -13.23 -2.43
CA ALA A 360 -5.85 -14.29 -2.87
C ALA A 360 -7.33 -13.85 -2.85
N GLU A 361 -7.82 -13.30 -1.74
CA GLU A 361 -9.22 -12.86 -1.65
C GLU A 361 -9.59 -11.76 -2.66
N LYS A 362 -8.75 -10.72 -2.76
CA LYS A 362 -8.97 -9.64 -3.75
C LYS A 362 -8.92 -10.16 -5.18
N ALA A 363 -8.02 -11.09 -5.47
CA ALA A 363 -7.91 -11.72 -6.77
C ALA A 363 -9.13 -12.62 -7.08
N LYS A 364 -9.70 -13.33 -6.10
CA LYS A 364 -10.92 -14.13 -6.27
C LYS A 364 -12.11 -13.26 -6.66
N ASP A 365 -12.32 -12.15 -5.97
CA ASP A 365 -13.43 -11.25 -6.27
C ASP A 365 -13.26 -10.58 -7.64
N ALA A 366 -12.04 -10.13 -7.97
CA ALA A 366 -11.74 -9.57 -9.27
C ALA A 366 -11.94 -10.59 -10.42
N LEU A 367 -11.61 -11.87 -10.18
CA LEU A 367 -11.85 -12.95 -11.14
C LEU A 367 -13.33 -13.18 -11.39
N ARG A 368 -14.16 -13.23 -10.34
CA ARG A 368 -15.62 -13.41 -10.48
C ARG A 368 -16.22 -12.33 -11.38
N GLU A 369 -15.87 -11.07 -11.13
CA GLU A 369 -16.34 -9.97 -11.97
C GLU A 369 -15.81 -10.02 -13.40
N SER A 370 -14.56 -10.45 -13.58
CA SER A 370 -13.97 -10.62 -14.91
C SER A 370 -14.69 -11.73 -15.68
N PHE A 371 -15.06 -12.84 -15.03
CA PHE A 371 -15.86 -13.91 -15.64
C PHE A 371 -17.23 -13.41 -16.10
N GLU A 372 -17.93 -12.64 -15.26
CA GLU A 372 -19.21 -12.03 -15.63
C GLU A 372 -19.06 -11.06 -16.81
N LEU A 373 -18.01 -10.23 -16.79
CA LEU A 373 -17.72 -9.32 -17.90
C LEU A 373 -17.45 -10.09 -19.20
N SER A 374 -16.68 -11.18 -19.15
CA SER A 374 -16.44 -12.02 -20.34
C SER A 374 -17.71 -12.70 -20.86
N ASP A 375 -18.66 -13.10 -20.01
CA ASP A 375 -19.97 -13.60 -20.48
C ASP A 375 -20.73 -12.49 -21.23
N MET A 376 -20.71 -11.25 -20.72
CA MET A 376 -21.34 -10.10 -21.39
C MET A 376 -20.66 -9.76 -22.72
N GLU A 377 -19.33 -9.72 -22.77
CA GLU A 377 -18.54 -9.46 -23.98
C GLU A 377 -18.72 -10.58 -25.01
N LEU A 378 -18.84 -11.85 -24.60
CA LEU A 378 -19.19 -12.96 -25.50
C LEU A 378 -20.61 -12.82 -26.07
N LYS A 379 -21.60 -12.39 -25.27
CA LYS A 379 -22.95 -12.11 -25.77
C LYS A 379 -22.93 -10.97 -26.80
N ALA A 380 -22.19 -9.90 -26.52
CA ALA A 380 -22.02 -8.77 -27.43
C ALA A 380 -21.36 -9.21 -28.75
N LEU A 381 -20.33 -10.06 -28.66
CA LEU A 381 -19.68 -10.67 -29.81
C LEU A 381 -20.68 -11.46 -30.65
N ALA A 382 -21.46 -12.36 -30.03
CA ALA A 382 -22.47 -13.16 -30.72
C ALA A 382 -23.54 -12.31 -31.40
N GLN A 383 -24.00 -11.24 -30.74
CA GLN A 383 -24.94 -10.29 -31.32
C GLN A 383 -24.34 -9.58 -32.55
N SER A 384 -23.07 -9.13 -32.47
CA SER A 384 -22.40 -8.48 -33.61
C SER A 384 -22.24 -9.42 -34.82
N MET A 385 -21.99 -10.71 -34.58
CA MET A 385 -21.88 -11.70 -35.65
C MET A 385 -23.24 -12.02 -36.29
N ARG A 386 -24.30 -12.16 -35.48
CA ARG A 386 -25.67 -12.35 -35.98
C ARG A 386 -26.14 -11.14 -36.78
N ASP A 387 -25.86 -9.93 -36.31
CA ASP A 387 -26.17 -8.69 -37.03
C ASP A 387 -25.55 -8.68 -38.43
N LEU A 388 -24.27 -9.02 -38.54
CA LEU A 388 -23.59 -9.10 -39.83
C LEU A 388 -24.20 -10.15 -40.77
N LYS A 389 -24.45 -11.35 -40.24
CA LYS A 389 -25.00 -12.47 -41.02
C LYS A 389 -26.41 -12.16 -41.53
N ASP A 390 -27.26 -11.59 -40.67
CA ASP A 390 -28.63 -11.22 -41.03
C ASP A 390 -28.65 -10.04 -42.02
N LEU A 391 -27.78 -9.04 -41.86
CA LEU A 391 -27.63 -7.95 -42.84
C LEU A 391 -27.15 -8.46 -44.20
N GLU A 392 -26.18 -9.39 -44.22
CA GLU A 392 -25.70 -10.01 -45.46
C GLU A 392 -26.80 -10.84 -46.13
N ALA A 393 -27.54 -11.64 -45.37
CA ALA A 393 -28.68 -12.40 -45.88
C ALA A 393 -29.76 -11.49 -46.47
N ALA A 394 -30.09 -10.38 -45.79
CA ALA A 394 -31.04 -9.40 -46.28
C ALA A 394 -30.57 -8.71 -47.56
N LEU A 395 -29.28 -8.37 -47.66
CA LEU A 395 -28.70 -7.80 -48.88
C LEU A 395 -28.75 -8.78 -50.05
N ARG A 396 -28.41 -10.06 -49.83
CA ARG A 396 -28.52 -11.12 -50.85
C ARG A 396 -29.96 -11.31 -51.32
N ALA A 397 -30.92 -11.35 -50.38
CA ALA A 397 -32.34 -11.47 -50.72
C ALA A 397 -32.85 -10.28 -51.54
N LEU A 398 -32.44 -9.04 -51.21
CA LEU A 398 -32.79 -7.85 -51.99
C LEU A 398 -32.13 -7.84 -53.38
N GLN A 399 -30.93 -8.39 -53.51
CA GLN A 399 -30.28 -8.56 -54.82
C GLN A 399 -31.02 -9.57 -55.69
N ALA A 400 -31.48 -10.69 -55.12
CA ALA A 400 -32.27 -11.69 -55.83
C ALA A 400 -33.67 -11.20 -56.25
N ALA A 401 -34.20 -10.17 -55.58
CA ALA A 401 -35.51 -9.60 -55.87
C ALA A 401 -35.51 -8.41 -56.84
N ARG A 402 -34.34 -7.97 -57.32
CA ARG A 402 -34.18 -6.90 -58.34
C ARG A 402 -34.36 -7.42 -59.76
#